data_AF-A0A9K3NTR3-F1
#
_entry.id   AF-A0A9K3NTR3-F1
#
_cell.length_a   1.000
_cell.length_b   1.000
_cell.length_c   1.000
_cell.angle_alpha   90.00
_cell.angle_beta   90.00
_cell.angle_gamma   90.00
#
_symmetry.space_group_name_H-M   'P 1'
#
loop_
_entity.id
_entity.type
_entity.pdbx_description
1 polymer ?
#
loop_
_entity_poly.entity_id
_entity_poly.type
_entity_poly.pdbx_seq_one_letter_code
_entity_poly.pdbx_strand_id
1 'polypeptide(L)'
;MIWLKEHGISCVAESVLNSEELDKTVARLLIAARSDGFAHGYAECSHHVNNALKVDWDTSRSATHGVNTGAALAALKTEFNNLQLPVMDLINVALQSEDHVAQLKEIFPDEGEDLS
;
A
#
# COMPACT_ATOMS: atom_id res chain seq x y z
N MET A 1 -0.78 12.38 -29.99
CA MET A 1 -1.46 12.76 -28.73
C MET A 1 -2.83 12.11 -28.51
N ILE A 2 -3.60 11.72 -29.55
CA ILE A 2 -4.93 11.12 -29.38
C ILE A 2 -4.90 9.88 -28.47
N TRP A 3 -3.99 8.94 -28.73
CA TRP A 3 -3.80 7.74 -27.90
C TRP A 3 -3.61 8.04 -26.41
N LEU A 4 -2.71 8.97 -26.07
CA LEU A 4 -2.41 9.30 -24.68
C LEU A 4 -3.66 9.79 -23.92
N LYS A 5 -4.50 10.58 -24.60
CA LYS A 5 -5.73 11.13 -24.04
C LYS A 5 -6.83 10.08 -23.90
N GLU A 6 -6.93 9.15 -24.84
CA GLU A 6 -8.03 8.19 -24.91
C GLU A 6 -7.74 6.90 -24.12
N HIS A 7 -6.48 6.48 -24.05
CA HIS A 7 -6.09 5.18 -23.48
C HIS A 7 -4.84 5.29 -22.60
N GLY A 8 -3.78 5.95 -23.09
CA GLY A 8 -2.46 5.91 -22.45
C GLY A 8 -2.41 6.38 -20.99
N ILE A 9 -3.16 7.43 -20.62
CA ILE A 9 -3.24 7.87 -19.21
C ILE A 9 -3.87 6.80 -18.32
N SER A 10 -4.91 6.09 -18.79
CA SER A 10 -5.56 5.02 -18.03
C SER A 10 -4.60 3.85 -17.84
N CYS A 11 -3.95 3.40 -18.93
CA CYS A 11 -3.01 2.28 -18.86
C CYS A 11 -1.82 2.54 -17.93
N VAL A 12 -1.26 3.77 -17.97
CA VAL A 12 -0.20 4.20 -17.05
C VAL A 12 -0.69 4.18 -15.60
N ALA A 13 -1.86 4.77 -15.33
CA ALA A 13 -2.41 4.83 -13.99
C ALA A 13 -2.73 3.43 -13.44
N GLU A 14 -3.36 2.57 -14.23
CA GLU A 14 -3.68 1.20 -13.86
C GLU A 14 -2.43 0.38 -13.58
N SER A 15 -1.37 0.51 -14.38
CA SER A 15 -0.14 -0.24 -14.15
C SER A 15 0.56 0.16 -12.85
N VAL A 16 0.47 1.43 -12.44
CA VAL A 16 0.97 1.90 -11.15
C VAL A 16 0.09 1.41 -10.01
N LEU A 17 -1.23 1.62 -10.11
CA LEU A 17 -2.21 1.32 -9.06
C LEU A 17 -2.39 -0.19 -8.83
N ASN A 18 -2.21 -0.99 -9.87
CA ASN A 18 -2.33 -2.46 -9.83
C ASN A 18 -0.96 -3.16 -9.71
N SER A 19 0.12 -2.42 -9.43
CA SER A 19 1.43 -3.03 -9.22
C SER A 19 1.40 -4.00 -8.02
N GLU A 20 1.98 -5.18 -8.20
CA GLU A 20 1.97 -6.23 -7.19
C GLU A 20 2.71 -5.80 -5.91
N GLU A 21 3.78 -5.01 -6.07
CA GLU A 21 4.55 -4.45 -4.97
C GLU A 21 3.72 -3.49 -4.11
N LEU A 22 2.89 -2.65 -4.74
CA LEU A 22 1.98 -1.76 -4.04
C LEU A 22 0.91 -2.55 -3.29
N ASP A 23 0.26 -3.50 -3.95
CA ASP A 23 -0.79 -4.33 -3.35
C ASP A 23 -0.28 -5.09 -2.11
N LYS A 24 0.85 -5.80 -2.24
CA LYS A 24 1.50 -6.52 -1.13
C LYS A 24 1.86 -5.61 0.03
N THR A 25 2.35 -4.40 -0.26
CA THR A 25 2.79 -3.46 0.77
C THR A 25 1.59 -2.84 1.51
N VAL A 26 0.53 -2.48 0.78
CA VAL A 26 -0.73 -2.01 1.37
C VAL A 26 -1.38 -3.10 2.22
N ALA A 27 -1.43 -4.35 1.73
CA ALA A 27 -2.00 -5.47 2.49
C ALA A 27 -1.28 -5.67 3.83
N ARG A 28 0.05 -5.67 3.83
CA ARG A 28 0.86 -5.76 5.06
C ARG A 28 0.62 -4.57 5.99
N LEU A 29 0.56 -3.36 5.44
CA LEU A 29 0.30 -2.15 6.21
C LEU A 29 -1.07 -2.17 6.90
N LEU A 30 -2.12 -2.64 6.21
CA LEU A 30 -3.46 -2.77 6.76
C LEU A 30 -3.51 -3.77 7.92
N ILE A 31 -2.83 -4.92 7.79
CA ILE A 31 -2.74 -5.92 8.85
C ILE A 31 -2.04 -5.33 10.08
N ALA A 32 -0.93 -4.61 9.90
CA ALA A 32 -0.21 -3.98 11.00
C ALA A 32 -1.02 -2.88 11.67
N ALA A 33 -1.71 -2.04 10.88
CA ALA A 33 -2.58 -0.99 11.40
C ALA A 33 -3.73 -1.56 12.23
N ARG A 34 -4.33 -2.67 11.77
CA ARG A 34 -5.37 -3.38 12.51
C ARG A 34 -4.84 -3.97 13.81
N SER A 35 -3.66 -4.60 13.77
CA SER A 35 -3.03 -5.19 14.96
C SER A 35 -2.72 -4.11 16.01
N ASP A 36 -2.20 -2.97 15.58
CA ASP A 36 -1.91 -1.84 16.45
C ASP A 36 -3.18 -1.21 17.04
N GLY A 37 -4.22 -1.02 16.23
CA GLY A 37 -5.52 -0.57 16.71
C GLY A 37 -6.15 -1.53 17.71
N PHE A 38 -6.01 -2.85 17.52
CA PHE A 38 -6.47 -3.86 18.48
C PHE A 38 -5.72 -3.76 19.81
N ALA A 39 -4.39 -3.58 19.78
CA ALA A 39 -3.59 -3.42 20.99
C ALA A 39 -4.03 -2.20 21.80
N HIS A 40 -4.21 -1.04 21.14
CA HIS A 40 -4.69 0.18 21.78
C HIS A 40 -6.11 0.02 22.33
N GLY A 41 -7.04 -0.49 21.53
CA GLY A 41 -8.42 -0.69 21.96
C GLY A 41 -8.54 -1.67 23.13
N TYR A 42 -7.74 -2.74 23.16
CA TYR A 42 -7.69 -3.66 24.30
C TYR A 42 -7.20 -2.95 25.57
N ALA A 43 -6.12 -2.17 25.46
CA ALA A 43 -5.59 -1.41 26.60
C ALA A 43 -6.61 -0.40 27.15
N GLU A 44 -7.32 0.31 26.28
CA GLU A 44 -8.42 1.21 26.69
C GLU A 44 -9.57 0.45 27.36
N CYS A 45 -9.98 -0.70 26.83
CA CYS A 45 -11.00 -1.53 27.44
C CYS A 45 -10.58 -2.00 28.84
N SER A 46 -9.37 -2.54 28.99
CA SER A 46 -8.84 -2.96 30.29
C SER A 46 -8.82 -1.80 31.29
N HIS A 47 -8.38 -0.61 30.84
CA HIS A 47 -8.40 0.59 31.69
C HIS A 47 -9.81 0.93 32.20
N HIS A 48 -10.81 0.95 31.32
CA HIS A 48 -12.19 1.26 31.71
C HIS A 48 -12.76 0.21 32.67
N VAL A 49 -12.51 -1.09 32.41
CA VAL A 49 -12.99 -2.18 33.27
C VAL A 49 -12.35 -2.11 34.66
N ASN A 50 -11.05 -1.90 34.73
CA ASN A 50 -10.33 -1.76 36.01
C ASN A 50 -10.91 -0.60 36.83
N ASN A 51 -11.15 0.54 36.18
CA ASN A 51 -11.71 1.70 36.85
C ASN A 51 -13.14 1.47 37.38
N ALA A 52 -13.99 0.81 36.59
CA ALA A 52 -15.39 0.58 36.93
C ALA A 52 -15.57 -0.52 37.98
N LEU A 53 -14.88 -1.64 37.81
CA LEU A 53 -15.05 -2.84 38.64
C LEU A 53 -14.04 -2.96 39.79
N LYS A 54 -13.04 -2.06 39.85
CA LYS A 54 -11.95 -2.11 40.84
C LYS A 54 -11.19 -3.44 40.79
N VAL A 55 -10.86 -3.88 39.58
CA VAL A 55 -10.06 -5.08 39.30
C VAL A 55 -8.73 -4.71 38.65
N ASP A 56 -7.79 -5.65 38.60
CA ASP A 56 -6.45 -5.48 38.02
C ASP A 56 -6.27 -6.34 36.75
N TRP A 57 -7.01 -6.01 35.68
CA TRP A 57 -6.77 -6.61 34.37
C TRP A 57 -5.62 -5.91 33.64
N ASP A 58 -4.67 -6.69 33.17
CA ASP A 58 -3.58 -6.22 32.32
C ASP A 58 -3.84 -6.62 30.85
N THR A 59 -2.82 -6.49 30.00
CA THR A 59 -2.88 -6.88 28.60
C THR A 59 -2.39 -8.30 28.35
N SER A 60 -2.13 -9.12 29.40
CA SER A 60 -1.58 -10.49 29.27
C SER A 60 -2.44 -11.43 28.45
N ARG A 61 -3.74 -11.17 28.41
CA ARG A 61 -4.73 -11.94 27.65
C ARG A 61 -5.02 -11.38 26.25
N SER A 62 -4.37 -10.29 25.86
CA SER A 62 -4.50 -9.73 24.51
C SER A 62 -3.84 -10.65 23.48
N ALA A 63 -4.48 -10.81 22.32
CA ALA A 63 -3.85 -11.48 21.18
C ALA A 63 -2.57 -10.79 20.69
N THR A 64 -2.36 -9.52 21.05
CA THR A 64 -1.15 -8.74 20.76
C THR A 64 -0.18 -8.65 21.94
N HIS A 65 -0.39 -9.44 23.00
CA HIS A 65 0.48 -9.41 24.16
C HIS A 65 1.94 -9.72 23.81
N GLY A 66 2.87 -8.92 24.32
CA GLY A 66 4.31 -9.06 24.05
C GLY A 66 4.75 -8.62 22.64
N VAL A 67 3.84 -8.14 21.79
CA VAL A 67 4.15 -7.65 20.44
C VAL A 67 4.22 -6.13 20.44
N ASN A 68 5.29 -5.56 19.88
CA ASN A 68 5.40 -4.13 19.65
C ASN A 68 4.70 -3.75 18.34
N THR A 69 3.36 -3.71 18.36
CA THR A 69 2.53 -3.42 17.19
C THR A 69 2.78 -2.03 16.61
N GLY A 70 3.06 -1.04 17.47
CA GLY A 70 3.34 0.34 17.07
C GLY A 70 4.64 0.44 16.27
N ALA A 71 5.71 -0.23 16.72
CA ALA A 71 6.96 -0.28 15.98
C ALA A 71 6.80 -1.02 14.63
N ALA A 72 6.05 -2.13 14.62
CA ALA A 72 5.78 -2.86 13.38
C ALA A 72 5.01 -2.01 12.36
N LEU A 73 3.99 -1.27 12.81
CA LEU A 73 3.24 -0.33 11.97
C LEU A 73 4.13 0.82 11.47
N ALA A 74 4.98 1.39 12.32
CA ALA A 74 5.90 2.47 11.93
C ALA A 74 6.93 2.01 10.88
N ALA A 75 7.46 0.79 11.04
CA ALA A 75 8.37 0.19 10.07
C ALA A 75 7.68 0.00 8.70
N LEU A 76 6.47 -0.57 8.68
CA LEU A 76 5.72 -0.78 7.43
C LEU A 76 5.25 0.53 6.77
N LYS A 77 4.92 1.56 7.55
CA LYS A 77 4.68 2.91 7.01
C LYS A 77 5.92 3.48 6.32
N THR A 78 7.09 3.27 6.92
CA THR A 78 8.37 3.69 6.34
C THR A 78 8.64 2.93 5.05
N GLU A 79 8.39 1.62 5.01
CA GLU A 79 8.51 0.82 3.80
C GLU A 79 7.56 1.31 2.70
N PHE A 80 6.27 1.51 3.00
CA PHE A 80 5.28 2.03 2.07
C PHE A 80 5.67 3.40 1.49
N ASN A 81 6.10 4.34 2.34
CA ASN A 81 6.46 5.69 1.90
C ASN A 81 7.71 5.73 1.02
N ASN A 82 8.58 4.71 1.11
CA ASN A 82 9.80 4.60 0.32
C ASN A 82 9.68 3.56 -0.80
N LEU A 83 8.50 2.99 -1.01
CA LEU A 83 8.27 1.94 -1.99
C LEU A 83 8.64 2.42 -3.39
N GLN A 84 9.55 1.69 -4.04
CA GLN A 84 9.89 1.91 -5.44
C GLN A 84 9.06 0.94 -6.28
N LEU A 85 8.38 1.48 -7.29
CA LEU A 85 7.59 0.70 -8.22
C LEU A 85 8.37 0.59 -9.54
N PRO A 86 8.78 -0.62 -9.98
CA PRO A 86 9.56 -0.78 -11.21
C PRO A 86 8.91 -0.12 -12.44
N VAL A 87 7.57 -0.13 -12.50
CA VAL A 87 6.81 0.52 -13.57
C VAL A 87 7.02 2.04 -13.61
N MET A 88 7.24 2.69 -12.46
CA MET A 88 7.52 4.13 -12.41
C MET A 88 8.88 4.47 -13.02
N ASP A 89 9.88 3.59 -12.86
CA ASP A 89 11.19 3.77 -13.51
C ASP A 89 11.07 3.64 -15.03
N LEU A 90 10.30 2.67 -15.52
CA LEU A 90 10.03 2.50 -16.95
C LEU A 90 9.31 3.73 -17.55
N ILE A 91 8.29 4.24 -16.84
CA ILE A 91 7.59 5.47 -17.23
C ILE A 91 8.56 6.65 -17.28
N ASN A 92 9.39 6.83 -16.24
CA ASN A 92 10.36 7.92 -16.19
C ASN A 92 11.35 7.88 -17.36
N VAL A 93 11.85 6.69 -17.71
CA VAL A 93 12.73 6.51 -18.87
C VAL A 93 12.00 6.84 -20.18
N ALA A 94 10.78 6.35 -20.37
CA ALA A 94 10.00 6.62 -21.58
C ALA A 94 9.72 8.12 -21.76
N LEU A 95 9.42 8.84 -20.67
CA LEU A 95 9.16 10.28 -20.70
C LEU A 95 10.39 11.14 -21.05
N GLN A 96 11.60 10.59 -20.98
CA GLN A 96 12.83 11.29 -21.39
C GLN A 96 13.10 11.19 -22.90
N SER A 97 12.38 10.34 -23.64
CA SER A 97 12.53 10.18 -25.08
C SER A 97 11.88 11.34 -25.86
N GLU A 98 12.48 11.68 -27.02
CA GLU A 98 11.88 12.62 -27.98
C GLU A 98 10.50 12.13 -28.46
N ASP A 99 10.34 10.80 -28.59
CA ASP A 99 9.05 10.14 -28.89
C ASP A 99 8.57 9.32 -27.68
N HIS A 100 8.29 10.05 -26.58
CA HIS A 100 7.73 9.47 -25.36
C HIS A 100 6.42 8.71 -25.58
N VAL A 101 5.59 9.10 -26.57
CA VAL A 101 4.31 8.42 -26.84
C VAL A 101 4.56 7.02 -27.41
N ALA A 102 5.49 6.89 -28.36
CA ALA A 102 5.86 5.58 -28.88
C ALA A 102 6.47 4.67 -27.79
N GLN A 103 7.34 5.21 -26.94
CA GLN A 103 7.93 4.46 -25.83
C GLN A 103 6.89 4.02 -24.79
N LEU A 104 5.93 4.88 -24.45
CA LEU A 104 4.85 4.51 -23.54
C LEU A 104 3.94 3.45 -24.14
N LYS A 105 3.68 3.47 -25.46
CA LYS A 105 2.94 2.41 -26.16
C LYS A 105 3.65 1.06 -26.15
N GLU A 106 4.98 1.05 -26.20
CA GLU A 106 5.77 -0.19 -26.12
C GLU A 106 5.65 -0.82 -24.72
N ILE A 107 5.59 0.00 -23.67
CA ILE A 107 5.41 -0.45 -22.28
C ILE A 107 3.95 -0.84 -22.02
N PHE A 108 3.01 -0.08 -22.58
CA PHE A 108 1.57 -0.23 -22.38
C PHE A 108 0.86 -0.38 -23.75
N PRO A 109 0.95 -1.56 -24.38
CA PRO A 109 0.31 -1.78 -25.67
C PRO A 109 -1.21 -1.67 -25.57
N ASP A 110 -1.85 -1.17 -26.62
CA ASP A 110 -3.30 -1.20 -26.72
C ASP A 110 -3.76 -2.66 -26.80
N GLU A 111 -4.61 -3.11 -25.88
CA GLU A 111 -5.22 -4.45 -25.93
C GLU A 111 -6.03 -4.72 -27.22
N GLY A 112 -6.20 -3.71 -28.09
CA GLY A 112 -6.90 -3.79 -29.38
C GLY A 112 -6.02 -3.80 -30.64
N GLU A 113 -4.69 -3.66 -30.57
CA GLU A 113 -3.82 -3.71 -31.77
C GLU A 113 -3.38 -5.14 -32.14
N ASP A 114 -3.45 -6.11 -31.22
CA ASP A 114 -3.05 -7.52 -31.46
C ASP A 114 -4.17 -8.42 -32.02
N LEU A 115 -5.32 -7.85 -32.40
CA LEU A 115 -6.48 -8.59 -32.92
C LEU A 115 -6.86 -8.26 -34.38
N SER A 116 -5.98 -7.64 -35.17
CA SER A 116 -6.20 -7.36 -36.61
C SER A 116 -5.33 -8.17 -37.55
#